data_AF-A0A250KNQ0-F1
#
_entry.id   AF-A0A250KNQ0-F1
#
_cell.length_a   1.000
_cell.length_b   1.000
_cell.length_c   1.000
_cell.angle_alpha   90.00
_cell.angle_beta   90.00
_cell.angle_gamma   90.00
#
_symmetry.space_group_name_H-M   'P 1'
#
loop_
_entity.id
_entity.type
_entity.pdbx_description
1 polymer ?
#
loop_
_entity_poly.entity_id
_entity_poly.type
_entity_poly.pdbx_seq_one_letter_code
_entity_poly.pdbx_strand_id
1 'polypeptide(L)'
;MSATVLSTCVIVATPPAFGDYDPNSVVDLDATSSITASCTVGTDYDIGLDAGTASGATVTTRQMTNGTDTLSDALYRDAARTQNWGQTINTDTVSGTGELLPTVHTAYGRIPQGQNVPALLYTDTITATITF
;
A
#
# COMPACT_ATOMS: atom_id res chain seq x y z
N MET A 1 -39.09 4.00 21.73
CA MET A 1 -37.67 4.40 21.71
C MET A 1 -37.01 3.60 20.61
N SER A 2 -36.37 4.26 19.65
CA SER A 2 -35.63 3.63 18.56
C SER A 2 -34.36 4.45 18.28
N ALA A 3 -33.33 3.80 17.74
CA ALA A 3 -32.08 4.39 17.29
C ALA A 3 -31.59 3.64 16.04
N THR A 4 -30.79 4.31 15.21
CA THR A 4 -30.22 3.74 13.98
C THR A 4 -28.70 3.78 14.07
N VAL A 5 -28.04 2.67 13.76
CA VAL A 5 -26.58 2.60 13.60
C VAL A 5 -26.25 2.89 12.14
N LEU A 6 -25.37 3.85 11.89
CA LEU A 6 -24.91 4.21 10.55
C LEU A 6 -23.66 3.40 10.19
N SER A 7 -23.50 3.04 8.91
CA SER A 7 -22.25 2.48 8.40
C SER A 7 -21.13 3.51 8.48
N THR A 8 -19.99 3.13 9.06
CA THR A 8 -18.79 3.97 9.08
C THR A 8 -17.53 3.12 9.08
N CYS A 9 -16.48 3.61 8.42
CA CYS A 9 -15.16 3.01 8.43
C CYS A 9 -14.08 4.07 8.60
N VAL A 10 -13.02 3.71 9.32
CA VAL A 10 -11.77 4.46 9.41
C VAL A 10 -10.60 3.54 9.09
N ILE A 11 -9.56 4.08 8.48
CA ILE A 11 -8.31 3.37 8.21
C ILE A 11 -7.12 4.09 8.82
N VAL A 12 -6.15 3.31 9.28
CA VAL A 12 -4.85 3.78 9.73
C VAL A 12 -3.77 2.97 9.02
N ALA A 13 -2.88 3.65 8.30
CA ALA A 13 -1.76 3.02 7.62
C ALA A 13 -0.44 3.32 8.33
N THR A 14 0.43 2.33 8.44
CA THR A 14 1.82 2.50 8.88
C THR A 14 2.73 2.21 7.69
N PRO A 15 3.49 3.18 7.17
CA PRO A 15 4.27 3.02 5.94
C PRO A 15 5.36 1.95 6.09
N PRO A 16 5.74 1.27 4.99
CA PRO A 16 6.83 0.30 5.03
C PRO A 16 8.17 1.04 5.18
N ALA A 17 9.08 0.46 5.94
CA ALA A 17 10.48 0.90 6.00
C ALA A 17 11.35 -0.14 5.28
N PHE A 18 11.79 0.19 4.06
CA PHE A 18 12.67 -0.69 3.28
C PHE A 18 14.08 -0.81 3.86
N GLY A 19 14.60 0.26 4.46
CA GLY A 19 15.99 0.31 4.92
C GLY A 19 16.96 0.63 3.78
N ASP A 20 18.19 0.14 3.91
CA ASP A 20 19.27 0.43 2.96
C ASP A 20 19.14 -0.43 1.69
N TYR A 21 19.10 0.23 0.53
CA TYR A 21 19.09 -0.42 -0.77
C TYR A 21 20.51 -0.52 -1.34
N ASP A 22 20.97 -1.74 -1.62
CA ASP A 22 22.22 -1.98 -2.35
C ASP A 22 21.94 -2.26 -3.84
N PRO A 23 22.33 -1.37 -4.76
CA PRO A 23 22.10 -1.55 -6.19
C PRO A 23 22.86 -2.74 -6.79
N ASN A 24 23.86 -3.30 -6.09
CA ASN A 24 24.62 -4.49 -6.52
C ASN A 24 24.06 -5.80 -5.95
N SER A 25 23.04 -5.74 -5.09
CA SER A 25 22.36 -6.92 -4.58
C SER A 25 21.74 -7.73 -5.73
N VAL A 26 21.84 -9.06 -5.62
CA VAL A 26 21.19 -10.00 -6.56
C VAL A 26 19.77 -10.42 -6.13
N VAL A 27 19.25 -9.79 -5.08
CA VAL A 27 17.91 -10.04 -4.54
C VAL A 27 17.15 -8.74 -4.39
N ASP A 28 15.84 -8.81 -4.62
CA ASP A 28 14.91 -7.71 -4.39
C ASP A 28 14.91 -7.30 -2.90
N LEU A 29 14.73 -6.01 -2.61
CA LEU A 29 14.58 -5.52 -1.24
C LEU A 29 13.09 -5.46 -0.89
N ASP A 30 12.72 -6.27 0.09
CA ASP A 30 11.34 -6.50 0.48
C ASP A 30 11.03 -5.87 1.85
N ALA A 31 9.83 -5.30 2.01
CA ALA A 31 9.33 -4.77 3.27
C ALA A 31 7.83 -5.03 3.43
N THR A 32 7.31 -4.80 4.63
CA THR A 32 5.86 -4.89 4.90
C THR A 32 5.34 -3.64 5.58
N SER A 33 4.09 -3.32 5.31
CA SER A 33 3.30 -2.26 5.92
C SER A 33 2.00 -2.84 6.46
N SER A 34 1.46 -2.23 7.50
CA SER A 34 0.15 -2.60 8.07
C SER A 34 -0.86 -1.50 7.82
N ILE A 35 -2.04 -1.90 7.34
CA ILE A 35 -3.21 -1.04 7.16
C ILE A 35 -4.35 -1.62 7.99
N THR A 36 -4.78 -0.88 8.99
CA THR A 36 -5.81 -1.31 9.93
C THR A 36 -7.13 -0.66 9.57
N ALA A 37 -8.15 -1.46 9.28
CA ALA A 37 -9.52 -1.01 9.07
C ALA A 37 -10.36 -1.21 10.33
N SER A 38 -11.11 -0.20 10.71
CA SER A 38 -12.11 -0.27 11.79
C SER A 38 -13.44 0.21 11.24
N CYS A 39 -14.35 -0.73 11.01
CA CYS A 39 -15.66 -0.48 10.43
C CYS A 39 -16.76 -0.94 11.37
N THR A 40 -17.96 -0.38 11.21
CA THR A 40 -19.17 -0.94 11.83
C THR A 40 -19.39 -2.37 11.37
N VAL A 41 -19.83 -3.23 12.30
CA VAL A 41 -20.00 -4.67 12.04
C VAL A 41 -20.94 -4.90 10.87
N GLY A 42 -20.51 -5.71 9.90
CA GLY A 42 -21.28 -6.05 8.71
C GLY A 42 -21.22 -5.02 7.57
N THR A 43 -20.48 -3.92 7.72
CA THR A 43 -20.21 -2.98 6.62
C THR A 43 -19.12 -3.55 5.72
N ASP A 44 -19.47 -3.88 4.48
CA ASP A 44 -18.48 -4.27 3.46
C ASP A 44 -17.66 -3.05 3.03
N TYR A 45 -16.39 -3.27 2.74
CA TYR A 45 -15.47 -2.22 2.32
C TYR A 45 -14.39 -2.71 1.35
N ASP A 46 -13.82 -1.76 0.60
CA ASP A 46 -12.64 -1.94 -0.23
C ASP A 46 -11.54 -0.95 0.16
N ILE A 47 -10.31 -1.45 0.28
CA ILE A 47 -9.11 -0.64 0.50
C ILE A 47 -8.31 -0.56 -0.80
N GLY A 48 -8.16 0.65 -1.33
CA GLY A 48 -7.33 0.96 -2.48
C GLY A 48 -6.07 1.75 -2.11
N LEU A 49 -4.97 1.49 -2.81
CA LEU A 49 -3.71 2.21 -2.72
C LEU A 49 -3.39 2.91 -4.04
N ASP A 50 -3.14 4.22 -3.99
CA ASP A 50 -2.80 4.99 -5.19
C ASP A 50 -1.37 4.73 -5.69
N ALA A 51 -1.02 5.40 -6.78
CA ALA A 51 0.29 5.29 -7.43
C ALA A 51 1.39 6.14 -6.78
N GLY A 52 1.07 6.86 -5.70
CA GLY A 52 1.95 7.89 -5.15
C GLY A 52 1.94 9.19 -5.93
N THR A 53 2.91 10.05 -5.62
CA THR A 53 2.94 11.44 -6.14
C THR A 53 3.95 11.66 -7.26
N ALA A 54 4.77 10.66 -7.55
CA ALA A 54 5.79 10.75 -8.57
C ALA A 54 5.21 10.84 -10.00
N SER A 55 5.81 11.70 -10.82
CA SER A 55 5.38 11.88 -12.21
C SER A 55 5.57 10.58 -13.01
N GLY A 56 4.50 10.12 -13.68
CA GLY A 56 4.52 8.89 -14.48
C GLY A 56 4.45 7.60 -13.67
N ALA A 57 4.31 7.67 -12.34
CA ALA A 57 4.06 6.49 -11.52
C ALA A 57 2.67 5.88 -11.82
N THR A 58 2.58 4.57 -11.63
CA THR A 58 1.35 3.79 -11.76
C THR A 58 1.19 2.87 -10.56
N VAL A 59 0.00 2.33 -10.32
CA VAL A 59 -0.21 1.39 -9.20
C VAL A 59 0.64 0.12 -9.31
N THR A 60 1.09 -0.27 -10.51
CA THR A 60 1.98 -1.41 -10.72
C THR A 60 3.47 -1.05 -10.73
N THR A 61 3.80 0.23 -10.83
CA THR A 61 5.17 0.75 -10.88
C THR A 61 5.18 2.11 -10.21
N ARG A 62 5.26 2.08 -8.88
CA ARG A 62 5.38 3.26 -8.04
C ARG A 62 6.84 3.72 -8.06
N GLN A 63 7.05 4.96 -7.63
CA GLN A 63 8.37 5.57 -7.67
C GLN A 63 8.59 6.42 -6.42
N MET A 64 9.55 6.01 -5.61
CA MET A 64 10.15 6.91 -4.64
C MET A 64 11.07 7.90 -5.36
N THR A 65 11.11 9.14 -4.90
CA THR A 65 11.83 10.21 -5.60
C THR A 65 12.82 10.92 -4.70
N ASN A 66 13.91 11.41 -5.32
CA ASN A 66 14.79 12.43 -4.78
C ASN A 66 15.05 13.46 -5.89
N GLY A 67 14.41 14.63 -5.82
CA GLY A 67 14.50 15.61 -6.91
C GLY A 67 13.96 15.03 -8.22
N THR A 68 14.84 14.84 -9.21
CA THR A 68 14.50 14.24 -10.51
C THR A 68 14.85 12.74 -10.59
N ASP A 69 15.60 12.23 -9.63
CA ASP A 69 15.99 10.82 -9.59
C ASP A 69 14.86 9.99 -8.98
N THR A 70 14.66 8.78 -9.51
CA THR A 70 13.57 7.90 -9.08
C THR A 70 14.07 6.49 -8.79
N LEU A 71 13.48 5.87 -7.77
CA LEU A 71 13.69 4.49 -7.38
C LEU A 71 12.33 3.78 -7.41
N SER A 72 12.18 2.82 -8.31
CA SER A 72 10.91 2.14 -8.54
C SER A 72 10.61 1.12 -7.45
N ASP A 73 9.33 1.03 -7.10
CA ASP A 73 8.81 0.06 -6.15
C ASP A 73 7.42 -0.45 -6.57
N ALA A 74 6.94 -1.46 -5.86
CA ALA A 74 5.60 -2.00 -6.00
C ALA A 74 5.04 -2.47 -4.65
N LEU A 75 3.71 -2.42 -4.52
CA LEU A 75 2.98 -2.92 -3.36
C LEU A 75 2.04 -4.03 -3.78
N TYR A 76 2.02 -5.11 -3.00
CA TYR A 76 1.25 -6.31 -3.26
C TYR A 76 0.33 -6.64 -2.09
N ARG A 77 -0.79 -7.31 -2.37
CA ARG A 77 -1.77 -7.74 -1.36
C ARG A 77 -1.53 -9.17 -0.85
N ASP A 78 -0.51 -9.85 -1.37
CA ASP A 78 -0.13 -11.21 -1.00
C ASP A 78 1.37 -11.33 -0.68
N ALA A 79 1.70 -12.26 0.22
CA ALA A 79 3.08 -12.47 0.66
C ALA A 79 4.01 -12.98 -0.45
N ALA A 80 3.47 -13.65 -1.48
CA ALA A 80 4.24 -14.10 -2.63
C ALA A 80 4.51 -12.97 -3.64
N ARG A 81 3.90 -11.78 -3.44
CA ARG A 81 4.03 -10.60 -4.30
C ARG A 81 3.66 -10.90 -5.75
N THR A 82 2.55 -11.58 -5.92
CA THR A 82 2.01 -11.96 -7.23
C THR A 82 0.77 -11.17 -7.62
N GLN A 83 0.15 -10.50 -6.65
CA GLN A 83 -1.08 -9.73 -6.81
C GLN A 83 -0.83 -8.27 -6.45
N ASN A 84 -0.87 -7.39 -7.46
CA ASN A 84 -0.79 -5.96 -7.27
C ASN A 84 -1.84 -5.47 -6.26
N TRP A 85 -1.45 -4.50 -5.42
CA TRP A 85 -2.40 -3.70 -4.67
C TRP A 85 -2.47 -2.31 -5.30
N GLY A 86 -3.57 -2.06 -6.00
CA GLY A 86 -3.91 -0.76 -6.59
C GLY A 86 -5.20 -0.22 -6.00
N GLN A 87 -5.97 0.49 -6.82
CA GLN A 87 -7.11 1.29 -6.38
C GLN A 87 -8.42 0.98 -7.13
N THR A 88 -8.43 -0.04 -7.99
CA THR A 88 -9.59 -0.38 -8.82
C THR A 88 -10.37 -1.52 -8.17
N ILE A 89 -11.56 -1.20 -7.65
CA ILE A 89 -12.47 -2.17 -7.00
C ILE A 89 -12.72 -3.36 -7.93
N ASN A 90 -12.78 -4.57 -7.36
CA ASN A 90 -12.89 -5.85 -8.06
C ASN A 90 -11.70 -6.23 -8.98
N THR A 91 -10.63 -5.44 -8.99
CA THR A 91 -9.41 -5.73 -9.77
C THR A 91 -8.22 -5.91 -8.82
N ASP A 92 -7.84 -4.84 -8.14
CA ASP A 92 -6.59 -4.76 -7.37
C ASP A 92 -6.74 -4.07 -5.99
N THR A 93 -7.95 -4.00 -5.44
CA THR A 93 -8.21 -3.62 -4.04
C THR A 93 -8.15 -4.81 -3.08
N VAL A 94 -8.16 -4.53 -1.78
CA VAL A 94 -8.40 -5.54 -0.74
C VAL A 94 -9.78 -5.31 -0.13
N SER A 95 -10.67 -6.29 -0.29
CA SER A 95 -12.02 -6.25 0.27
C SER A 95 -12.05 -6.83 1.69
N GLY A 96 -12.97 -6.33 2.51
CA GLY A 96 -13.29 -6.93 3.81
C GLY A 96 -14.69 -6.55 4.28
N THR A 97 -15.07 -7.07 5.44
CA THR A 97 -16.32 -6.74 6.11
C THR A 97 -16.00 -6.31 7.54
N GLY A 98 -16.68 -5.29 8.05
CA GLY A 98 -16.46 -4.80 9.41
C GLY A 98 -16.72 -5.88 10.46
N GLU A 99 -15.79 -6.01 11.39
CA GLU A 99 -15.86 -6.92 12.54
C GLU A 99 -15.91 -6.16 13.86
N LEU A 100 -16.04 -6.88 14.98
CA LEU A 100 -16.02 -6.28 16.32
C LEU A 100 -14.66 -5.68 16.66
N LEU A 101 -13.58 -6.23 16.10
CA LEU A 101 -12.21 -5.77 16.30
C LEU A 101 -11.65 -5.21 15.00
N PRO A 102 -10.68 -4.27 15.08
CA PRO A 102 -9.97 -3.80 13.90
C PRO A 102 -9.31 -4.94 13.13
N THR A 103 -9.46 -4.93 11.81
CA THR A 103 -8.85 -5.90 10.90
C THR A 103 -7.55 -5.32 10.35
N VAL A 104 -6.46 -6.08 10.43
CA VAL A 104 -5.15 -5.68 9.87
C VAL A 104 -4.97 -6.33 8.51
N HIS A 105 -4.65 -5.51 7.52
CA HIS A 105 -4.27 -5.90 6.17
C HIS A 105 -2.78 -5.60 5.97
N THR A 106 -2.02 -6.58 5.49
CA THR A 106 -0.57 -6.41 5.25
C THR A 106 -0.32 -6.06 3.81
N ALA A 107 0.30 -4.90 3.57
CA ALA A 107 0.85 -4.53 2.27
C ALA A 107 2.29 -5.03 2.18
N TYR A 108 2.61 -5.74 1.11
CA TYR A 108 3.93 -6.29 0.85
C TYR A 108 4.64 -5.40 -0.17
N GLY A 109 5.63 -4.63 0.28
CA GLY A 109 6.44 -3.77 -0.59
C GLY A 109 7.64 -4.50 -1.17
N ARG A 110 8.05 -4.07 -2.36
CA ARG A 110 9.27 -4.52 -3.03
C ARG A 110 9.93 -3.39 -3.82
N ILE A 111 11.23 -3.24 -3.65
CA ILE A 111 12.11 -2.51 -4.56
C ILE A 111 12.86 -3.56 -5.40
N PRO A 112 12.64 -3.64 -6.72
CA PRO A 112 13.39 -4.54 -7.59
C PRO A 112 14.91 -4.29 -7.51
N GLN A 113 15.69 -5.37 -7.55
CA GLN A 113 17.15 -5.31 -7.64
C GLN A 113 17.67 -4.57 -8.89
N GLY A 114 18.93 -4.11 -8.86
CA GLY A 114 19.65 -3.62 -10.04
C GLY A 114 19.33 -2.17 -10.47
N GLN A 115 18.66 -1.38 -9.65
CA GLN A 115 18.39 0.04 -9.92
C GLN A 115 19.57 0.90 -9.50
N ASN A 116 20.47 1.21 -10.43
CA ASN A 116 21.65 2.03 -10.16
C ASN A 116 21.31 3.53 -10.22
N VAL A 117 20.96 4.10 -9.07
CA VAL A 117 20.60 5.52 -8.89
C VAL A 117 21.53 6.18 -7.87
N PRO A 118 21.67 7.52 -7.85
CA PRO A 118 22.51 8.21 -6.87
C PRO A 118 22.22 7.80 -5.42
N ALA A 119 23.26 7.68 -4.60
CA ALA A 119 23.17 7.31 -3.18
C ALA A 119 22.56 8.44 -2.33
N LEU A 120 21.23 8.53 -2.34
CA LEU A 120 20.42 9.56 -1.69
C LEU A 120 19.21 8.90 -1.01
N LEU A 121 18.47 9.71 -0.23
CA LEU A 121 17.19 9.28 0.36
C LEU A 121 16.06 9.45 -0.64
N TYR A 122 15.40 8.35 -1.03
CA TYR A 122 14.21 8.37 -1.88
C TYR A 122 12.96 8.19 -1.03
N THR A 123 11.93 9.01 -1.28
CA THR A 123 10.65 8.93 -0.55
C THR A 123 9.47 8.94 -1.51
N ASP A 124 8.39 8.27 -1.12
CA ASP A 124 7.07 8.38 -1.77
C ASP A 124 5.98 8.55 -0.70
N THR A 125 4.81 9.01 -1.10
CA THR A 125 3.61 9.11 -0.27
C THR A 125 2.47 8.44 -0.98
N ILE A 126 2.07 7.26 -0.49
CA ILE A 126 0.95 6.49 -1.01
C ILE A 126 -0.30 6.77 -0.18
N THR A 127 -1.41 7.12 -0.85
CA THR A 127 -2.69 7.31 -0.19
C THR A 127 -3.45 5.99 -0.13
N ALA A 128 -3.78 5.54 1.08
CA ALA A 128 -4.76 4.49 1.29
C ALA A 128 -6.17 5.11 1.35
N THR A 129 -7.10 4.56 0.59
CA THR A 129 -8.51 4.99 0.55
C THR A 129 -9.40 3.81 0.90
N ILE A 130 -10.37 4.03 1.78
CA ILE A 130 -11.43 3.05 2.08
C ILE A 130 -12.76 3.51 1.48
N THR A 131 -13.45 2.60 0.80
CA THR A 131 -14.79 2.80 0.22
C THR A 131 -15.77 1.83 0.85
N PHE A 132 -16.95 2.29 1.29
CA PHE A 132 -17.98 1.51 1.99
C PHE A 132 -19.37 2.14 1.82
#